data_AF-A0A8E2DV17-F1
#
_entry.id   AF-A0A8E2DV17-F1
#
_cell.length_a   1.000
_cell.length_b   1.000
_cell.length_c   1.000
_cell.angle_alpha   90.00
_cell.angle_beta   90.00
_cell.angle_gamma   90.00
#
_symmetry.space_group_name_H-M   'P 1'
#
loop_
_entity.id
_entity.type
_entity.pdbx_description
1 polymer ?
#
loop_
_entity_poly.entity_id
_entity_poly.type
_entity_poly.pdbx_seq_one_letter_code
_entity_poly.pdbx_strand_id
1 'polypeptide(L)'
;MSRSLRKLVEEPFGPYADCDILTADLLCLEDLQLECRGKPTGLTECEPCQPEYHKGPLKHGDIEVRFRGVLEIENFAWLTHDAREVLQNDLRSISPYHTLQSLYGKNGTMTGGSGIKVLVQGTKAMAALFLSSKLVPNGLILFSKDRNRCYEVSSMCIETYELSRVVYMVALDKKMRRSKNLAATDVPLRTPDWFVQLYKSYLANDATQVARTRRIMPPSSDSDTMPGTQDRLRNGRKRTLPHISTAEVMSLLTSQAEWLVSNQRKRIRDRFFNVDVWTEWLPSVKQARREAAQNGVTWGGFNPDEPDDGSGRSGEAEDINVPRPRRRVTKRKRPVGPPLQSGSAKKRYARQRYPSSDDMEDAYGRIYDPDFSPPSTPAASSSEESLPSQASTPTDPALLAHIPSALMEPPPLPTSYVWVCPLHHCSYRIDLKRLTNENGKGLLEHDKQRLSAGGWNLNEPWVHDCFLQMVSVHYRWHEEQLGIETTWEGNRPKLLWKNPERHTTQHRPRRKKPQPAMIKQED
;
A
#
# COMPACT_ATOMS: atom_id res chain seq x y z
N MET A 1 -33.56 15.48 25.82
CA MET A 1 -33.14 15.23 24.42
C MET A 1 -32.73 13.76 24.31
N SER A 2 -33.48 12.93 23.57
CA SER A 2 -33.13 11.52 23.37
C SER A 2 -31.89 11.43 22.46
N ARG A 3 -30.75 10.94 22.98
CA ARG A 3 -29.65 10.50 22.12
C ARG A 3 -30.23 9.47 21.13
N SER A 4 -29.94 9.60 19.85
CA SER A 4 -30.39 8.59 18.89
C SER A 4 -29.75 7.25 19.26
N LEU A 5 -30.52 6.16 19.15
CA LEU A 5 -30.04 4.80 19.40
C LEU A 5 -28.68 4.53 18.75
N ARG A 6 -28.49 5.05 17.54
CA ARG A 6 -27.25 4.93 16.77
C ARG A 6 -26.03 5.45 17.54
N LYS A 7 -26.11 6.64 18.14
CA LYS A 7 -25.02 7.19 18.94
C LYS A 7 -24.71 6.39 20.20
N LEU A 8 -25.70 5.68 20.74
CA LEU A 8 -25.52 4.85 21.93
C LEU A 8 -24.80 3.54 21.62
N VAL A 9 -24.94 3.02 20.39
CA VAL A 9 -24.29 1.79 19.94
C VAL A 9 -22.88 2.05 19.40
N GLU A 10 -22.55 3.31 19.08
CA GLU A 10 -21.21 3.72 18.64
C GLU A 10 -20.16 3.67 19.76
N GLU A 11 -20.54 3.96 21.02
CA GLU A 11 -19.64 3.85 22.18
C GLU A 11 -19.56 2.38 22.64
N PRO A 12 -18.35 1.81 22.79
CA PRO A 12 -18.20 0.41 23.19
C PRO A 12 -18.56 0.20 24.67
N PHE A 13 -19.35 -0.83 24.97
CA PHE A 13 -19.67 -1.24 26.35
C PHE A 13 -18.49 -1.99 26.99
N GLY A 14 -18.29 -1.88 28.30
CA GLY A 14 -17.27 -2.65 29.04
C GLY A 14 -16.31 -1.78 29.86
N PRO A 15 -15.10 -2.28 30.21
CA PRO A 15 -14.44 -3.46 29.64
C PRO A 15 -14.93 -4.81 30.21
N TYR A 16 -15.00 -5.84 29.38
CA TYR A 16 -15.37 -7.20 29.78
C TYR A 16 -14.22 -8.19 29.55
N ALA A 17 -14.03 -9.15 30.46
CA ALA A 17 -13.09 -10.24 30.24
C ALA A 17 -13.60 -11.16 29.12
N ASP A 18 -12.71 -11.56 28.22
CA ASP A 18 -13.12 -12.28 27.02
C ASP A 18 -13.66 -13.69 27.30
N CYS A 19 -13.20 -14.33 28.37
CA CYS A 19 -13.68 -15.61 28.85
C CYS A 19 -15.12 -15.54 29.39
N ASP A 20 -15.54 -14.40 29.93
CA ASP A 20 -16.88 -14.22 30.49
C ASP A 20 -17.90 -13.90 29.40
N ILE A 21 -17.49 -13.11 28.40
CA ILE A 21 -18.44 -12.53 27.44
C ILE A 21 -18.65 -13.36 26.16
N LEU A 22 -17.64 -14.11 25.70
CA LEU A 22 -17.63 -14.65 24.33
C LEU A 22 -17.64 -16.19 24.28
N THR A 23 -18.25 -16.75 23.22
CA THR A 23 -18.28 -18.18 22.90
C THR A 23 -17.56 -18.54 21.59
N ALA A 24 -17.43 -17.59 20.65
CA ALA A 24 -16.81 -17.83 19.33
C ALA A 24 -15.27 -17.92 19.40
N ASP A 25 -14.64 -18.59 18.43
CA ASP A 25 -13.19 -18.87 18.46
C ASP A 25 -12.33 -17.91 17.63
N LEU A 26 -12.87 -17.35 16.55
CA LEU A 26 -12.18 -16.38 15.69
C LEU A 26 -13.04 -15.12 15.57
N LEU A 27 -12.50 -14.01 16.07
CA LEU A 27 -13.20 -12.73 16.16
C LEU A 27 -12.31 -11.60 15.63
N CYS A 28 -12.91 -10.45 15.31
CA CYS A 28 -12.22 -9.29 14.77
C CYS A 28 -12.10 -8.19 15.84
N LEU A 29 -10.88 -7.75 16.15
CA LEU A 29 -10.61 -6.65 17.07
C LEU A 29 -10.23 -5.37 16.32
N GLU A 30 -10.91 -4.30 16.67
CA GLU A 30 -10.56 -2.93 16.35
C GLU A 30 -9.86 -2.26 17.55
N ASP A 31 -9.08 -1.22 17.29
CA ASP A 31 -8.41 -0.40 18.31
C ASP A 31 -7.65 -1.22 19.36
N LEU A 32 -6.87 -2.21 18.91
CA LEU A 32 -6.09 -3.07 19.81
C LEU A 32 -5.08 -2.22 20.60
N GLN A 33 -5.15 -2.35 21.93
CA GLN A 33 -4.22 -1.82 22.91
C GLN A 33 -3.50 -2.97 23.59
N LEU A 34 -2.16 -2.89 23.69
CA LEU A 34 -1.37 -3.83 24.47
C LEU A 34 -0.79 -3.11 25.68
N GLU A 35 -0.88 -3.75 26.83
CA GLU A 35 -0.40 -3.22 28.10
C GLU A 35 0.46 -4.26 28.84
N CYS A 36 1.55 -3.79 29.42
CA CYS A 36 2.46 -4.57 30.25
C CYS A 36 2.66 -3.82 31.57
N ARG A 37 2.25 -4.44 32.70
CA ARG A 37 2.27 -3.80 34.04
C ARG A 37 1.57 -2.43 34.08
N GLY A 38 0.46 -2.31 33.36
CA GLY A 38 -0.33 -1.08 33.28
C GLY A 38 0.29 0.04 32.45
N LYS A 39 1.39 -0.22 31.72
CA LYS A 39 1.96 0.71 30.75
C LYS A 39 1.67 0.22 29.32
N PRO A 40 1.40 1.13 28.36
CA PRO A 40 1.33 0.76 26.95
C PRO A 40 2.59 0.00 26.51
N THR A 41 2.42 -1.02 25.69
CA THR A 41 3.51 -1.80 25.10
C THR A 41 3.19 -2.11 23.63
N GLY A 42 4.20 -2.56 22.87
CA GLY A 42 4.01 -3.02 21.50
C GLY A 42 4.39 -4.47 21.29
N LEU A 43 4.07 -4.99 20.10
CA LEU A 43 4.54 -6.30 19.66
C LEU A 43 6.06 -6.37 19.55
N THR A 44 6.75 -5.25 19.29
CA THR A 44 8.21 -5.22 19.27
C THR A 44 8.80 -5.62 20.63
N GLU A 45 8.16 -5.15 21.71
CA GLU A 45 8.64 -5.34 23.07
C GLU A 45 8.16 -6.66 23.67
N CYS A 46 6.95 -7.12 23.30
CA CYS A 46 6.29 -8.25 23.94
C CYS A 46 6.38 -9.59 23.18
N GLU A 47 6.99 -9.60 22.00
CA GLU A 47 7.13 -10.82 21.19
C GLU A 47 8.50 -11.51 21.38
N PRO A 48 8.55 -12.79 21.79
CA PRO A 48 9.83 -13.49 22.02
C PRO A 48 10.76 -13.57 20.81
N CYS A 49 10.23 -13.38 19.59
CA CYS A 49 11.02 -13.38 18.37
C CYS A 49 11.76 -12.06 18.10
N GLN A 50 11.46 -11.00 18.86
CA GLN A 50 12.04 -9.68 18.70
C GLN A 50 13.25 -9.50 19.63
N PRO A 51 14.33 -8.86 19.17
CA PRO A 51 15.50 -8.66 20.02
C PRO A 51 15.23 -7.76 21.23
N GLU A 52 14.30 -6.82 21.11
CA GLU A 52 13.90 -5.89 22.18
C GLU A 52 13.24 -6.63 23.35
N TYR A 53 12.58 -7.76 23.10
CA TYR A 53 11.99 -8.62 24.14
C TYR A 53 12.98 -9.01 25.23
N HIS A 54 14.25 -9.24 24.86
CA HIS A 54 15.30 -9.67 25.78
C HIS A 54 15.91 -8.54 26.60
N LYS A 55 15.69 -7.28 26.20
CA LYS A 55 16.19 -6.09 26.91
C LYS A 55 15.23 -5.62 28.01
N GLY A 56 13.96 -6.05 27.95
CA GLY A 56 12.90 -5.56 28.82
C GLY A 56 12.66 -6.38 30.10
N PRO A 57 11.80 -5.87 31.00
CA PRO A 57 11.39 -6.57 32.23
C PRO A 57 10.70 -7.91 31.97
N LEU A 58 10.21 -8.15 30.74
CA LEU A 58 9.50 -9.35 30.27
C LEU A 58 10.31 -10.65 30.30
N LYS A 59 11.62 -10.59 30.53
CA LYS A 59 12.52 -11.76 30.56
C LYS A 59 12.15 -12.81 31.63
N HIS A 60 11.40 -12.44 32.66
CA HIS A 60 11.13 -13.30 33.81
C HIS A 60 9.92 -14.24 33.70
N GLY A 61 9.26 -14.33 32.54
CA GLY A 61 8.16 -15.29 32.31
C GLY A 61 6.85 -15.01 33.07
N ASP A 62 6.91 -14.25 34.16
CA ASP A 62 5.76 -13.92 35.01
C ASP A 62 4.98 -12.68 34.57
N ILE A 63 5.44 -11.98 33.54
CA ILE A 63 4.77 -10.75 33.12
C ILE A 63 3.75 -11.05 32.05
N GLU A 64 2.49 -10.99 32.47
CA GLU A 64 1.34 -11.08 31.57
C GLU A 64 1.19 -9.81 30.74
N VAL A 65 1.02 -9.99 29.43
CA VAL A 65 0.69 -8.92 28.49
C VAL A 65 -0.82 -8.88 28.37
N ARG A 66 -1.44 -7.82 28.90
CA ARG A 66 -2.87 -7.60 28.78
C ARG A 66 -3.15 -6.99 27.41
N PHE A 67 -4.23 -7.40 26.77
CA PHE A 67 -4.75 -6.72 25.60
C PHE A 67 -6.14 -6.16 25.89
N ARG A 68 -6.49 -5.08 25.19
CA ARG A 68 -7.84 -4.51 25.11
C ARG A 68 -8.15 -4.22 23.65
N GLY A 69 -9.40 -4.36 23.24
CA GLY A 69 -9.80 -4.00 21.89
C GLY A 69 -11.32 -3.89 21.78
N VAL A 70 -11.77 -3.15 20.79
CA VAL A 70 -13.19 -3.02 20.46
C VAL A 70 -13.59 -4.17 19.56
N LEU A 71 -14.61 -4.92 19.95
CA LEU A 71 -15.20 -6.00 19.19
C LEU A 71 -16.63 -5.60 18.83
N GLU A 72 -16.97 -5.67 17.54
CA GLU A 72 -18.34 -5.55 17.09
C GLU A 72 -19.02 -6.92 17.13
N ILE A 73 -20.05 -7.06 17.96
CA ILE A 73 -20.84 -8.29 18.07
C ILE A 73 -21.86 -8.31 16.94
N GLU A 74 -21.59 -9.07 15.88
CA GLU A 74 -22.51 -9.20 14.74
C GLU A 74 -23.58 -10.26 14.98
N ASN A 75 -23.25 -11.28 15.79
CA ASN A 75 -24.11 -12.43 16.03
C ASN A 75 -24.32 -12.65 17.54
N PHE A 76 -25.58 -12.64 17.95
CA PHE A 76 -25.98 -12.85 19.34
C PHE A 76 -25.56 -14.21 19.92
N ALA A 77 -25.31 -15.21 19.06
CA ALA A 77 -24.78 -16.51 19.46
C ALA A 77 -23.33 -16.46 19.97
N TRP A 78 -22.58 -15.39 19.66
CA TRP A 78 -21.22 -15.19 20.16
C TRP A 78 -21.18 -14.83 21.65
N LEU A 79 -22.29 -14.42 22.24
CA LEU A 79 -22.37 -14.06 23.65
C LEU A 79 -22.76 -15.27 24.51
N THR A 80 -22.11 -15.41 25.67
CA THR A 80 -22.56 -16.35 26.71
C THR A 80 -23.95 -15.95 27.25
N HIS A 81 -24.60 -16.83 28.00
CA HIS A 81 -25.89 -16.50 28.60
C HIS A 81 -25.77 -15.30 29.57
N ASP A 82 -24.82 -15.37 30.49
CA ASP A 82 -24.60 -14.34 31.51
C ASP A 82 -24.18 -13.00 30.89
N ALA A 83 -23.37 -13.04 29.83
CA ALA A 83 -23.03 -11.86 29.05
C ALA A 83 -24.23 -11.11 28.48
N ARG A 84 -25.25 -11.84 28.04
CA ARG A 84 -26.47 -11.22 27.52
C ARG A 84 -27.21 -10.47 28.61
N GLU A 85 -27.25 -11.01 29.83
CA GLU A 85 -27.86 -10.32 30.96
C GLU A 85 -27.07 -9.06 31.36
N VAL A 86 -25.74 -9.17 31.44
CA VAL A 86 -24.85 -8.03 31.75
C VAL A 86 -24.99 -6.92 30.70
N LEU A 87 -24.83 -7.25 29.42
CA LEU A 87 -24.97 -6.28 28.33
C LEU A 87 -26.39 -5.69 28.26
N GLN A 88 -27.42 -6.48 28.60
CA GLN A 88 -28.80 -5.99 28.63
C GLN A 88 -29.01 -4.98 29.76
N ASN A 89 -28.37 -5.19 30.91
CA ASN A 89 -28.41 -4.25 32.03
C ASN A 89 -27.64 -2.97 31.71
N ASP A 90 -26.47 -3.09 31.09
CA ASP A 90 -25.67 -1.94 30.67
C ASP A 90 -26.42 -1.13 29.60
N LEU A 91 -27.04 -1.80 28.63
CA LEU A 91 -27.92 -1.15 27.64
C LEU A 91 -29.10 -0.41 28.30
N ARG A 92 -29.74 -1.03 29.30
CA ARG A 92 -30.86 -0.41 30.04
C ARG A 92 -30.44 0.78 30.87
N SER A 93 -29.22 0.77 31.43
CA SER A 93 -28.68 1.91 32.19
C SER A 93 -28.58 3.18 31.34
N ILE A 94 -28.29 3.01 30.05
CA ILE A 94 -28.21 4.08 29.07
C ILE A 94 -29.59 4.38 28.46
N SER A 95 -30.37 3.33 28.18
CA SER A 95 -31.69 3.44 27.56
C SER A 95 -32.66 2.37 28.07
N PRO A 96 -33.58 2.72 29.00
CA PRO A 96 -34.42 1.74 29.69
C PRO A 96 -35.43 1.04 28.76
N TYR A 97 -35.67 1.58 27.57
CA TYR A 97 -36.66 1.07 26.62
C TYR A 97 -36.08 0.06 25.61
N HIS A 98 -34.75 -0.06 25.50
CA HIS A 98 -34.13 -0.91 24.49
C HIS A 98 -33.71 -2.26 25.07
N THR A 99 -33.99 -3.31 24.31
CA THR A 99 -33.53 -4.67 24.62
C THR A 99 -32.51 -5.13 23.59
N LEU A 100 -31.55 -5.95 24.00
CA LEU A 100 -30.62 -6.58 23.07
C LEU A 100 -31.38 -7.34 21.97
N GLN A 101 -32.45 -8.05 22.35
CA GLN A 101 -33.27 -8.78 21.38
C GLN A 101 -33.97 -7.85 20.37
N SER A 102 -34.35 -6.63 20.77
CA SER A 102 -34.88 -5.63 19.83
C SER A 102 -33.82 -5.12 18.85
N LEU A 103 -32.55 -5.08 19.24
CA LEU A 103 -31.43 -4.70 18.38
C LEU A 103 -31.11 -5.79 17.35
N TYR A 104 -30.92 -7.03 17.80
CA TYR A 104 -30.54 -8.17 16.94
C TYR A 104 -31.70 -8.79 16.16
N GLY A 105 -32.94 -8.45 16.49
CA GLY A 105 -34.12 -9.06 15.88
C GLY A 105 -34.30 -10.54 16.27
N LYS A 106 -35.33 -11.18 15.70
CA LYS A 106 -35.71 -12.57 16.05
C LYS A 106 -34.66 -13.61 15.69
N ASN A 107 -33.85 -13.35 14.67
CA ASN A 107 -32.88 -14.32 14.15
C ASN A 107 -31.52 -14.23 14.86
N GLY A 108 -31.33 -13.29 15.79
CA GLY A 108 -30.04 -13.08 16.47
C GLY A 108 -28.97 -12.41 15.60
N THR A 109 -29.33 -11.96 14.40
CA THR A 109 -28.47 -11.24 13.45
C THR A 109 -29.09 -9.87 13.16
N MET A 110 -28.34 -8.78 13.38
CA MET A 110 -28.89 -7.43 13.21
C MET A 110 -29.36 -7.15 11.77
N THR A 111 -30.63 -6.78 11.65
CA THR A 111 -31.23 -6.26 10.42
C THR A 111 -30.86 -4.78 10.27
N GLY A 112 -29.63 -4.48 9.87
CA GLY A 112 -29.18 -3.09 9.74
C GLY A 112 -27.68 -2.85 9.68
N GLY A 113 -26.85 -3.88 9.89
CA GLY A 113 -25.42 -3.84 9.58
C GLY A 113 -24.52 -3.08 10.56
N SER A 114 -24.98 -2.74 11.76
CA SER A 114 -24.13 -2.20 12.82
C SER A 114 -24.41 -2.92 14.13
N GLY A 115 -23.56 -3.88 14.49
CA GLY A 115 -23.61 -4.66 15.73
C GLY A 115 -23.33 -3.82 16.97
N ILE A 116 -23.44 -4.43 18.16
CA ILE A 116 -23.06 -3.75 19.41
C ILE A 116 -21.55 -3.81 19.57
N LYS A 117 -20.92 -2.65 19.80
CA LYS A 117 -19.50 -2.58 20.13
C LYS A 117 -19.27 -2.87 21.60
N VAL A 118 -18.32 -3.74 21.90
CA VAL A 118 -17.90 -4.07 23.27
C VAL A 118 -16.38 -3.95 23.39
N LEU A 119 -15.90 -3.35 24.46
CA LEU A 119 -14.49 -3.32 24.81
C LEU A 119 -14.14 -4.62 25.53
N VAL A 120 -13.43 -5.50 24.85
CA VAL A 120 -12.99 -6.79 25.41
C VAL A 120 -11.56 -6.68 25.91
N GLN A 121 -11.26 -7.38 27.00
CA GLN A 121 -9.92 -7.48 27.56
C GLN A 121 -9.56 -8.93 27.86
N GLY A 122 -8.28 -9.25 27.79
CA GLY A 122 -7.76 -10.56 28.13
C GLY A 122 -6.24 -10.55 28.26
N THR A 123 -5.66 -11.71 28.56
CA THR A 123 -4.21 -11.89 28.60
C THR A 123 -3.74 -12.58 27.33
N LYS A 124 -2.68 -12.07 26.72
CA LYS A 124 -2.06 -12.67 25.54
C LYS A 124 -1.36 -13.99 25.90
N ALA A 125 -1.68 -15.06 25.19
CA ALA A 125 -1.16 -16.41 25.44
C ALA A 125 0.15 -16.70 24.70
N MET A 126 0.15 -16.40 23.40
CA MET A 126 1.17 -16.85 22.46
C MET A 126 1.75 -15.67 21.68
N ALA A 127 2.82 -15.94 20.93
CA ALA A 127 3.35 -14.99 19.98
C ALA A 127 2.31 -14.65 18.90
N ALA A 128 2.14 -13.37 18.59
CA ALA A 128 1.22 -12.94 17.56
C ALA A 128 1.69 -13.46 16.19
N LEU A 129 0.74 -13.90 15.36
CA LEU A 129 1.04 -14.41 14.02
C LEU A 129 0.67 -13.37 12.99
N PHE A 130 1.67 -12.88 12.26
CA PHE A 130 1.45 -11.93 11.17
C PHE A 130 1.80 -12.55 9.81
N LEU A 131 0.84 -12.50 8.87
CA LEU A 131 0.90 -13.04 7.50
C LEU A 131 1.24 -14.53 7.36
N SER A 132 1.37 -15.27 8.47
CA SER A 132 1.74 -16.69 8.47
C SER A 132 0.59 -17.64 8.80
N SER A 133 -0.54 -17.13 9.31
CA SER A 133 -1.68 -17.98 9.64
C SER A 133 -2.47 -18.37 8.38
N LYS A 134 -3.06 -19.57 8.39
CA LYS A 134 -4.04 -19.99 7.38
C LYS A 134 -5.42 -19.35 7.63
N LEU A 135 -5.73 -19.02 8.88
CA LEU A 135 -7.01 -18.43 9.27
C LEU A 135 -7.12 -16.98 8.81
N VAL A 136 -6.03 -16.23 8.97
CA VAL A 136 -5.93 -14.83 8.57
C VAL A 136 -4.66 -14.66 7.72
N PRO A 137 -4.70 -14.99 6.42
CA PRO A 137 -3.52 -15.05 5.56
C PRO A 137 -2.86 -13.68 5.32
N ASN A 138 -3.64 -12.60 5.43
CA ASN A 138 -3.24 -11.23 5.11
C ASN A 138 -3.34 -10.28 6.31
N GLY A 139 -3.40 -10.80 7.53
CA GLY A 139 -3.61 -10.01 8.74
C GLY A 139 -2.80 -10.52 9.93
N LEU A 140 -3.06 -9.91 11.08
CA LEU A 140 -2.44 -10.19 12.36
C LEU A 140 -3.40 -10.98 13.23
N ILE A 141 -2.93 -12.09 13.82
CA ILE A 141 -3.67 -12.87 14.80
C ILE A 141 -3.06 -12.72 16.18
N LEU A 142 -3.90 -12.38 17.14
CA LEU A 142 -3.61 -12.41 18.58
C LEU A 142 -4.28 -13.63 19.23
N PHE A 143 -3.65 -14.20 20.26
CA PHE A 143 -4.17 -15.36 20.99
C PHE A 143 -4.43 -14.99 22.46
N SER A 144 -5.63 -15.29 22.97
CA SER A 144 -5.98 -15.11 24.39
C SER A 144 -5.66 -16.35 25.22
N LYS A 145 -5.25 -16.15 26.48
CA LYS A 145 -4.79 -17.19 27.41
C LYS A 145 -5.93 -18.09 27.90
N ASP A 146 -7.08 -17.51 28.22
CA ASP A 146 -8.11 -18.21 28.98
C ASP A 146 -8.89 -19.26 28.17
N ARG A 147 -9.02 -19.05 26.86
CA ARG A 147 -9.73 -19.98 25.94
C ARG A 147 -8.98 -20.29 24.65
N ASN A 148 -7.71 -19.89 24.56
CA ASN A 148 -6.93 -19.98 23.33
C ASN A 148 -7.63 -19.35 22.11
N ARG A 149 -8.44 -18.31 22.36
CA ARG A 149 -9.22 -17.64 21.33
C ARG A 149 -8.32 -16.86 20.39
N CYS A 150 -8.67 -16.88 19.10
CA CYS A 150 -7.97 -16.14 18.06
C CYS A 150 -8.70 -14.82 17.77
N TYR A 151 -7.93 -13.74 17.65
CA TYR A 151 -8.43 -12.45 17.22
C TYR A 151 -7.69 -11.98 15.98
N GLU A 152 -8.40 -11.78 14.88
CA GLU A 152 -7.94 -10.97 13.77
C GLU A 152 -7.89 -9.50 14.22
N VAL A 153 -6.72 -8.88 14.13
CA VAL A 153 -6.54 -7.48 14.51
C VAL A 153 -6.71 -6.61 13.26
N SER A 154 -7.82 -5.91 13.18
CA SER A 154 -8.14 -4.99 12.09
C SER A 154 -7.48 -3.63 12.24
N SER A 155 -7.40 -3.12 13.48
CA SER A 155 -6.72 -1.86 13.79
C SER A 155 -6.09 -1.90 15.17
N MET A 156 -5.11 -1.02 15.38
CA MET A 156 -4.41 -0.84 16.66
C MET A 156 -4.57 0.60 17.11
N CYS A 157 -4.53 0.82 18.43
CA CYS A 157 -4.37 2.17 18.94
C CYS A 157 -3.00 2.73 18.51
N ILE A 158 -2.92 4.05 18.40
CA ILE A 158 -1.74 4.74 17.86
C ILE A 158 -0.46 4.40 18.65
N GLU A 159 -0.56 4.34 19.98
CA GLU A 159 0.58 4.05 20.86
C GLU A 159 1.08 2.61 20.67
N THR A 160 0.16 1.63 20.66
CA THR A 160 0.49 0.22 20.42
C THR A 160 1.06 0.03 19.02
N TYR A 161 0.52 0.74 18.02
CA TYR A 161 1.01 0.68 16.64
C TYR A 161 2.46 1.18 16.53
N GLU A 162 2.77 2.35 17.08
CA GLU A 162 4.14 2.89 17.07
C GLU A 162 5.13 1.96 17.77
N LEU A 163 4.75 1.41 18.92
CA LEU A 163 5.55 0.42 19.64
C LEU A 163 5.64 -0.94 18.92
N SER A 164 4.78 -1.22 17.93
CA SER A 164 4.74 -2.48 17.16
C SER A 164 5.38 -2.38 15.77
N ARG A 165 5.93 -1.22 15.40
CA ARG A 165 6.32 -0.91 14.01
C ARG A 165 7.34 -1.88 13.41
N VAL A 166 8.24 -2.45 14.24
CA VAL A 166 9.27 -3.41 13.79
C VAL A 166 8.65 -4.72 13.32
N VAL A 167 7.56 -5.18 13.95
CA VAL A 167 6.90 -6.46 13.62
C VAL A 167 6.31 -6.45 12.21
N TYR A 168 5.82 -5.30 11.76
CA TYR A 168 5.29 -5.14 10.40
C TYR A 168 6.36 -5.33 9.32
N MET A 169 7.61 -5.03 9.62
CA MET A 169 8.73 -5.25 8.68
C MET A 169 9.11 -6.74 8.57
N VAL A 170 8.94 -7.52 9.65
CA VAL A 170 9.08 -9.00 9.60
C VAL A 170 8.03 -9.62 8.68
N ALA A 171 6.85 -9.03 8.63
CA ALA A 171 5.82 -9.42 7.68
C ALA A 171 6.19 -9.11 6.26
N LEU A 172 6.79 -7.94 6.04
CA LEU A 172 7.31 -7.57 4.73
C LEU A 172 8.29 -8.64 4.24
N ASP A 173 9.23 -9.08 5.09
CA ASP A 173 10.11 -10.23 4.84
C ASP A 173 9.30 -11.48 4.43
N LYS A 174 8.29 -11.87 5.21
CA LYS A 174 7.44 -13.04 4.89
C LYS A 174 6.67 -12.89 3.57
N LYS A 175 6.10 -11.73 3.28
CA LYS A 175 5.34 -11.46 2.05
C LYS A 175 6.28 -11.48 0.83
N MET A 176 7.48 -10.95 0.98
CA MET A 176 8.51 -10.98 -0.05
C MET A 176 8.94 -12.42 -0.35
N ARG A 177 9.12 -13.29 0.65
CA ARG A 177 9.41 -14.73 0.44
C ARG A 177 8.39 -15.46 -0.42
N ARG A 178 7.12 -15.07 -0.34
CA ARG A 178 6.04 -15.66 -1.15
C ARG A 178 5.96 -15.09 -2.56
N SER A 179 6.70 -14.02 -2.86
CA SER A 179 6.74 -13.45 -4.20
C SER A 179 7.48 -14.39 -5.13
N LYS A 180 6.83 -14.81 -6.22
CA LYS A 180 7.41 -15.66 -7.28
C LYS A 180 8.71 -15.09 -7.84
N ASN A 181 8.88 -13.76 -7.79
CA ASN A 181 10.06 -13.07 -8.31
C ASN A 181 11.28 -13.13 -7.38
N LEU A 182 11.10 -13.46 -6.09
CA LEU A 182 12.24 -13.67 -5.20
C LEU A 182 13.07 -14.87 -5.66
N ALA A 183 12.42 -15.90 -6.20
CA ALA A 183 13.08 -17.07 -6.78
C ALA A 183 13.89 -16.73 -8.05
N ALA A 184 13.57 -15.63 -8.74
CA ALA A 184 14.19 -15.26 -10.02
C ALA A 184 15.50 -14.47 -9.87
N THR A 185 15.71 -13.77 -8.74
CA THR A 185 16.96 -13.01 -8.50
C THR A 185 17.86 -13.78 -7.54
N ASP A 186 19.12 -14.00 -7.92
CA ASP A 186 20.11 -14.66 -7.07
C ASP A 186 20.39 -13.87 -5.78
N VAL A 187 20.61 -14.59 -4.67
CA VAL A 187 20.83 -14.03 -3.33
C VAL A 187 21.93 -12.94 -3.28
N PRO A 188 23.07 -13.06 -3.98
CA PRO A 188 24.11 -12.02 -3.99
C PRO A 188 23.67 -10.69 -4.61
N LEU A 189 22.70 -10.70 -5.52
CA LEU A 189 22.22 -9.50 -6.22
C LEU A 189 21.14 -8.76 -5.43
N ARG A 190 20.69 -9.31 -4.30
CA ARG A 190 19.61 -8.74 -3.47
C ARG A 190 20.16 -7.69 -2.50
N THR A 191 20.70 -6.61 -3.07
CA THR A 191 21.22 -5.43 -2.35
C THR A 191 20.10 -4.59 -1.72
N PRO A 192 20.40 -3.66 -0.79
CA PRO A 192 19.40 -2.73 -0.25
C PRO A 192 18.62 -1.98 -1.35
N ASP A 193 19.30 -1.51 -2.40
CA ASP A 193 18.65 -0.85 -3.54
C ASP A 193 17.69 -1.78 -4.27
N TRP A 194 18.06 -3.05 -4.46
CA TRP A 194 17.17 -4.05 -5.03
C TRP A 194 15.91 -4.22 -4.18
N PHE A 195 16.03 -4.22 -2.84
CA PHE A 195 14.86 -4.27 -1.95
C PHE A 195 13.95 -3.07 -2.11
N VAL A 196 14.52 -1.86 -2.21
CA VAL A 196 13.73 -0.65 -2.43
C VAL A 196 12.97 -0.73 -3.75
N GLN A 197 13.62 -1.19 -4.82
CA GLN A 197 12.96 -1.38 -6.11
C GLN A 197 11.87 -2.46 -6.03
N LEU A 198 12.13 -3.56 -5.33
CA LEU A 198 11.15 -4.64 -5.14
C LEU A 198 9.94 -4.15 -4.34
N TYR A 199 10.15 -3.35 -3.29
CA TYR A 199 9.07 -2.73 -2.54
C TYR A 199 8.22 -1.82 -3.42
N LYS A 200 8.84 -0.93 -4.19
CA LYS A 200 8.10 0.00 -5.07
C LYS A 200 7.34 -0.74 -6.16
N SER A 201 7.96 -1.73 -6.78
CA SER A 201 7.37 -2.47 -7.91
C SER A 201 6.22 -3.38 -7.51
N TYR A 202 6.22 -3.94 -6.29
CA TYR A 202 5.21 -4.93 -5.88
C TYR A 202 4.41 -4.52 -4.65
N LEU A 203 5.02 -3.96 -3.62
CA LEU A 203 4.31 -3.69 -2.37
C LEU A 203 3.58 -2.35 -2.44
N ALA A 204 4.23 -1.32 -2.96
CA ALA A 204 3.56 -0.05 -3.24
C ALA A 204 2.54 -0.22 -4.37
N ASN A 205 2.96 -0.77 -5.52
CA ASN A 205 2.09 -0.85 -6.72
C ASN A 205 0.94 -1.87 -6.62
N ASP A 206 1.11 -3.04 -6.03
CA ASP A 206 0.01 -4.02 -5.97
C ASP A 206 -1.03 -3.60 -4.93
N ALA A 207 -0.57 -3.06 -3.79
CA ALA A 207 -1.45 -2.37 -2.85
C ALA A 207 -2.12 -1.14 -3.50
N THR A 208 -1.51 -0.51 -4.52
CA THR A 208 -2.11 0.68 -5.14
C THR A 208 -3.45 0.42 -5.78
N GLN A 209 -3.80 -0.76 -6.31
CA GLN A 209 -5.13 -0.94 -6.90
C GLN A 209 -6.24 -0.94 -5.84
N VAL A 210 -6.00 -1.62 -4.71
CA VAL A 210 -6.92 -1.63 -3.58
C VAL A 210 -6.93 -0.26 -2.90
N ALA A 211 -5.76 0.35 -2.66
CA ALA A 211 -5.66 1.67 -2.04
C ALA A 211 -6.17 2.81 -2.93
N ARG A 212 -6.17 2.65 -4.26
CA ARG A 212 -6.82 3.58 -5.20
C ARG A 212 -8.33 3.50 -5.11
N THR A 213 -8.89 2.35 -4.74
CA THR A 213 -10.34 2.10 -4.72
C THR A 213 -10.93 2.07 -3.32
N ARG A 214 -10.09 2.19 -2.27
CA ARG A 214 -10.49 2.24 -0.86
C ARG A 214 -9.86 3.42 -0.13
N ARG A 215 -10.55 3.92 0.88
CA ARG A 215 -10.03 4.92 1.82
C ARG A 215 -9.91 4.28 3.19
N ILE A 216 -8.69 4.03 3.66
CA ILE A 216 -8.46 3.30 4.92
C ILE A 216 -9.06 4.04 6.12
N MET A 217 -9.05 5.37 6.07
CA MET A 217 -9.68 6.23 7.07
C MET A 217 -10.46 7.31 6.34
N PRO A 218 -11.74 7.06 5.99
CA PRO A 218 -12.56 8.10 5.40
C PRO A 218 -12.93 9.11 6.48
N PRO A 219 -12.80 10.42 6.23
CA PRO A 219 -13.36 11.42 7.14
C PRO A 219 -14.86 11.20 7.27
N SER A 220 -15.45 11.53 8.42
CA SER A 220 -16.89 11.33 8.68
C SER A 220 -17.80 12.08 7.71
N SER A 221 -17.28 13.12 7.05
CA SER A 221 -17.94 13.90 6.00
C SER A 221 -17.66 13.39 4.57
N ASP A 222 -16.96 12.28 4.41
CA ASP A 222 -16.54 11.80 3.09
C ASP A 222 -17.73 11.31 2.25
N SER A 223 -18.14 12.12 1.28
CA SER A 223 -19.20 11.74 0.34
C SER A 223 -18.79 10.63 -0.63
N ASP A 224 -17.49 10.39 -0.77
CA ASP A 224 -16.92 9.60 -1.85
C ASP A 224 -16.86 8.12 -1.54
N THR A 225 -16.93 7.80 -0.24
CA THR A 225 -16.96 6.46 0.29
C THR A 225 -18.42 5.97 0.34
N MET A 226 -18.68 4.76 -0.13
CA MET A 226 -20.04 4.20 -0.07
C MET A 226 -20.32 3.64 1.33
N PRO A 227 -21.39 4.09 2.01
CA PRO A 227 -21.75 3.56 3.33
C PRO A 227 -21.99 2.05 3.24
N GLY A 228 -21.41 1.29 4.18
CA GLY A 228 -21.56 -0.17 4.25
C GLY A 228 -20.66 -0.99 3.32
N THR A 229 -19.67 -0.38 2.64
CA THR A 229 -18.82 -1.10 1.66
C THR A 229 -17.37 -1.32 2.07
N GLN A 230 -17.09 -1.32 3.39
CA GLN A 230 -15.72 -1.39 3.92
C GLN A 230 -14.81 -0.34 3.24
N ASP A 231 -15.29 0.90 3.28
CA ASP A 231 -14.57 2.07 2.81
C ASP A 231 -14.17 2.05 1.32
N ARG A 232 -14.94 1.36 0.48
CA ARG A 232 -14.78 1.46 -0.98
C ARG A 232 -15.28 2.80 -1.48
N LEU A 233 -14.50 3.39 -2.39
CA LEU A 233 -14.92 4.56 -3.13
C LEU A 233 -16.06 4.19 -4.07
N ARG A 234 -16.92 5.17 -4.37
CA ARG A 234 -17.97 5.03 -5.39
C ARG A 234 -17.38 4.57 -6.73
N ASN A 235 -18.15 3.75 -7.45
CA ASN A 235 -17.74 3.20 -8.75
C ASN A 235 -17.23 4.28 -9.71
N GLY A 236 -16.11 3.99 -10.37
CA GLY A 236 -15.44 4.91 -11.29
C GLY A 236 -14.46 5.90 -10.64
N ARG A 237 -14.49 6.08 -9.31
CA ARG A 237 -13.54 6.95 -8.61
C ARG A 237 -12.27 6.20 -8.24
N LYS A 238 -11.12 6.85 -8.46
CA LYS A 238 -9.80 6.36 -8.05
C LYS A 238 -9.04 7.47 -7.37
N ARG A 239 -8.46 7.18 -6.22
CA ARG A 239 -7.56 8.12 -5.51
C ARG A 239 -6.23 8.24 -6.22
N THR A 240 -5.70 9.45 -6.27
CA THR A 240 -4.27 9.64 -6.56
C THR A 240 -3.51 9.27 -5.29
N LEU A 241 -2.70 8.21 -5.37
CA LEU A 241 -1.88 7.80 -4.24
C LEU A 241 -0.63 8.67 -4.14
N PRO A 242 -0.15 8.96 -2.92
CA PRO A 242 1.08 9.70 -2.73
C PRO A 242 2.24 8.99 -3.41
N HIS A 243 3.12 9.78 -4.02
CA HIS A 243 4.36 9.24 -4.56
C HIS A 243 5.25 8.81 -3.39
N ILE A 244 5.49 7.51 -3.27
CA ILE A 244 6.46 6.97 -2.30
C ILE A 244 7.87 7.12 -2.88
N SER A 245 8.68 7.96 -2.23
CA SER A 245 10.04 8.22 -2.70
C SER A 245 10.97 7.04 -2.42
N THR A 246 11.98 6.86 -3.28
CA THR A 246 13.04 5.85 -3.05
C THR A 246 13.75 6.12 -1.72
N ALA A 247 13.96 7.39 -1.38
CA ALA A 247 14.60 7.80 -0.14
C ALA A 247 13.78 7.43 1.10
N GLU A 248 12.45 7.53 1.04
CA GLU A 248 11.55 7.15 2.14
C GLU A 248 11.60 5.65 2.42
N VAL A 249 11.48 4.82 1.37
CA VAL A 249 11.61 3.36 1.51
C VAL A 249 13.01 2.98 1.99
N MET A 250 14.05 3.62 1.46
CA MET A 250 15.42 3.40 1.90
C MET A 250 15.62 3.79 3.36
N SER A 251 15.03 4.89 3.82
CA SER A 251 15.08 5.33 5.22
C SER A 251 14.40 4.31 6.14
N LEU A 252 13.23 3.79 5.76
CA LEU A 252 12.56 2.71 6.47
C LEU A 252 13.44 1.46 6.56
N LEU A 253 14.04 1.05 5.44
CA LEU A 253 14.94 -0.10 5.40
C LEU A 253 16.20 0.12 6.26
N THR A 254 16.78 1.29 6.14
CA THR A 254 17.92 1.77 6.92
C THR A 254 17.61 1.67 8.40
N SER A 255 16.41 2.10 8.84
CA SER A 255 16.00 2.04 10.25
C SER A 255 16.01 0.63 10.85
N GLN A 256 15.89 -0.41 10.01
CA GLN A 256 15.81 -1.81 10.42
C GLN A 256 17.02 -2.66 9.97
N ALA A 257 18.04 -2.04 9.36
CA ALA A 257 19.12 -2.76 8.70
C ALA A 257 19.88 -3.72 9.64
N GLU A 258 20.18 -3.28 10.87
CA GLU A 258 20.89 -4.10 11.86
C GLU A 258 20.07 -5.32 12.30
N TRP A 259 18.78 -5.11 12.56
CA TRP A 259 17.83 -6.18 12.86
C TRP A 259 17.75 -7.19 11.72
N LEU A 260 17.61 -6.72 10.49
CA LEU A 260 17.54 -7.56 9.29
C LEU A 260 18.79 -8.43 9.15
N VAL A 261 19.97 -7.84 9.28
CA VAL A 261 21.26 -8.55 9.22
C VAL A 261 21.37 -9.58 10.34
N SER A 262 21.05 -9.21 11.58
CA SER A 262 21.09 -10.12 12.74
C SER A 262 20.13 -11.30 12.57
N ASN A 263 18.90 -11.03 12.13
CA ASN A 263 17.89 -12.05 11.85
C ASN A 263 18.34 -12.99 10.70
N GLN A 264 18.94 -12.46 9.64
CA GLN A 264 19.48 -13.30 8.54
C GLN A 264 20.73 -14.10 8.94
N ARG A 265 21.58 -13.59 9.83
CA ARG A 265 22.71 -14.36 10.38
C ARG A 265 22.24 -15.62 11.09
N LYS A 266 21.16 -15.52 11.87
CA LYS A 266 20.53 -16.65 12.58
C LYS A 266 19.93 -17.69 11.62
N ARG A 267 19.58 -17.30 10.39
CA ARG A 267 19.02 -18.21 9.38
C ARG A 267 20.17 -18.76 8.52
N ILE A 268 20.57 -20.00 8.74
CA ILE A 268 21.67 -20.61 7.97
C ILE A 268 21.18 -21.11 6.61
N ARG A 269 20.01 -21.77 6.56
CA ARG A 269 19.52 -22.47 5.35
C ARG A 269 18.61 -21.66 4.45
N ASP A 270 18.03 -20.58 4.96
CA ASP A 270 16.94 -19.85 4.31
C ASP A 270 17.19 -18.35 4.36
N ARG A 271 18.40 -17.97 3.91
CA ARG A 271 18.80 -16.57 3.76
C ARG A 271 18.16 -15.99 2.53
N PHE A 272 17.55 -14.82 2.69
CA PHE A 272 16.88 -14.16 1.58
C PHE A 272 17.71 -13.03 0.96
N PHE A 273 18.83 -12.64 1.57
CA PHE A 273 19.85 -11.76 0.97
C PHE A 273 21.25 -12.17 1.42
N ASN A 274 22.27 -11.65 0.73
CA ASN A 274 23.65 -11.82 1.12
C ASN A 274 23.96 -10.97 2.37
N VAL A 275 24.17 -11.65 3.50
CA VAL A 275 24.46 -11.03 4.81
C VAL A 275 25.71 -10.16 4.76
N ASP A 276 26.72 -10.52 3.98
CA ASP A 276 28.01 -9.84 3.94
C ASP A 276 27.86 -8.48 3.25
N VAL A 277 27.20 -8.46 2.09
CA VAL A 277 26.86 -7.22 1.35
C VAL A 277 26.07 -6.24 2.23
N TRP A 278 25.12 -6.76 3.01
CA TRP A 278 24.34 -5.92 3.92
C TRP A 278 25.15 -5.47 5.13
N THR A 279 26.06 -6.30 5.62
CA THR A 279 26.97 -5.95 6.72
C THR A 279 27.92 -4.82 6.29
N GLU A 280 28.45 -4.87 5.07
CA GLU A 280 29.28 -3.81 4.47
C GLU A 280 28.53 -2.49 4.29
N TRP A 281 27.21 -2.54 4.14
CA TRP A 281 26.35 -1.36 4.03
C TRP A 281 26.05 -0.69 5.39
N LEU A 282 26.05 -1.44 6.50
CA LEU A 282 25.72 -0.92 7.84
C LEU A 282 26.55 0.31 8.29
N PRO A 283 27.86 0.40 8.04
CA PRO A 283 28.63 1.62 8.36
C PRO A 283 28.07 2.87 7.68
N SER A 284 27.65 2.75 6.41
CA SER A 284 27.04 3.87 5.66
C SER A 284 25.69 4.27 6.27
N VAL A 285 24.90 3.29 6.70
CA VAL A 285 23.63 3.51 7.44
C VAL A 285 23.87 4.26 8.75
N LYS A 286 24.84 3.82 9.56
CA LYS A 286 25.18 4.47 10.83
C LYS A 286 25.62 5.92 10.60
N GLN A 287 26.46 6.14 9.58
CA GLN A 287 26.90 7.49 9.22
C GLN A 287 25.72 8.38 8.79
N ALA A 288 24.85 7.91 7.90
CA ALA A 288 23.69 8.65 7.44
C ALA A 288 22.73 9.01 8.59
N ARG A 289 22.54 8.11 9.56
CA ARG A 289 21.72 8.39 10.77
C ARG A 289 22.35 9.46 11.65
N ARG A 290 23.67 9.43 11.86
CA ARG A 290 24.38 10.47 12.62
C ARG A 290 24.26 11.83 11.94
N GLU A 291 24.47 11.89 10.62
CA GLU A 291 24.31 13.12 9.84
C GLU A 291 22.88 13.66 9.92
N ALA A 292 21.87 12.79 9.82
CA ALA A 292 20.48 13.19 9.97
C ALA A 292 20.20 13.76 11.38
N ALA A 293 20.67 13.07 12.44
CA ALA A 293 20.52 13.52 13.81
C ALA A 293 21.20 14.87 14.07
N GLN A 294 22.39 15.09 13.51
CA GLN A 294 23.09 16.38 13.57
C GLN A 294 22.30 17.53 12.92
N ASN A 295 21.44 17.21 11.95
CA ASN A 295 20.55 18.17 11.28
C ASN A 295 19.17 18.25 11.94
N GLY A 296 18.96 17.64 13.11
CA GLY A 296 17.67 17.61 13.79
C GLY A 296 16.61 16.75 13.08
N VAL A 297 17.03 15.85 12.19
CA VAL A 297 16.14 14.93 11.47
C VAL A 297 16.32 13.52 12.03
N THR A 298 15.28 12.95 12.62
CA THR A 298 15.33 11.58 13.12
C THR A 298 15.02 10.60 11.99
N TRP A 299 15.99 9.78 11.61
CA TRP A 299 15.80 8.70 10.62
C TRP A 299 15.41 7.40 11.33
N GLY A 300 14.12 7.03 11.21
CA GLY A 300 13.58 5.87 11.92
C GLY A 300 13.47 6.10 13.44
N GLY A 301 13.15 5.05 14.19
CA GLY A 301 13.09 5.09 15.66
C GLY A 301 14.47 5.03 16.33
N PHE A 302 15.46 5.76 15.80
CA PHE A 302 16.79 5.82 16.40
C PHE A 302 16.79 6.78 17.59
N ASN A 303 17.16 6.29 18.77
CA ASN A 303 17.40 7.13 19.92
C ASN A 303 18.89 7.55 19.93
N PRO A 304 19.21 8.84 19.69
CA PRO A 304 20.60 9.31 19.69
C PRO A 304 21.29 9.17 21.05
N ASP A 305 20.52 8.97 22.12
CA ASP A 305 21.02 8.84 23.48
C ASP A 305 21.36 7.39 23.87
N GLU A 306 21.12 6.38 23.02
CA GLU A 306 21.66 5.04 23.27
C GLU A 306 23.19 5.10 23.10
N PRO A 307 23.98 4.94 24.18
CA PRO A 307 25.43 4.93 24.06
C PRO A 307 25.83 3.76 23.17
N ASP A 308 26.64 4.04 22.15
CA ASP A 308 27.28 3.03 21.30
C ASP A 308 28.08 2.11 22.23
N ASP A 309 27.48 0.99 22.61
CA ASP A 309 28.15 0.01 23.43
C ASP A 309 29.21 -0.60 22.53
N GLY A 310 30.46 -0.14 22.68
CA GLY A 310 31.62 -0.63 21.93
C GLY A 310 31.91 -2.14 22.05
N SER A 311 30.93 -2.93 22.51
CA SER A 311 30.87 -4.39 22.52
C SER A 311 30.81 -5.00 21.12
N GLY A 312 30.50 -4.20 20.09
CA GLY A 312 30.75 -4.52 18.69
C GLY A 312 32.25 -4.55 18.40
N ARG A 313 32.92 -5.59 18.90
CA ARG A 313 34.32 -5.95 18.69
C ARG A 313 34.57 -6.19 17.20
N SER A 314 34.63 -5.10 16.44
CA SER A 314 35.48 -5.01 15.27
C SER A 314 36.87 -5.32 15.79
N GLY A 315 37.39 -6.50 15.43
CA GLY A 315 38.84 -6.66 15.41
C GLY A 315 39.42 -5.42 14.73
N GLU A 316 40.50 -4.90 15.30
CA GLU A 316 41.28 -3.80 14.79
C GLU A 316 41.43 -3.98 13.28
N ALA A 317 40.56 -3.33 12.52
CA ALA A 317 40.91 -2.91 11.19
C ALA A 317 41.93 -1.83 11.46
N GLU A 318 43.21 -2.23 11.43
CA GLU A 318 44.30 -1.30 11.20
C GLU A 318 43.80 -0.28 10.17
N ASP A 319 44.04 0.99 10.44
CA ASP A 319 43.89 2.07 9.48
C ASP A 319 44.67 1.71 8.21
N ILE A 320 44.06 0.96 7.30
CA ILE A 320 44.51 0.83 5.93
C ILE A 320 44.24 2.21 5.34
N ASN A 321 45.27 3.04 5.48
CA ASN A 321 45.44 4.32 4.85
C ASN A 321 45.51 4.07 3.34
N VAL A 322 44.37 3.80 2.70
CA VAL A 322 44.25 3.71 1.26
C VAL A 322 44.73 5.05 0.71
N PRO A 323 45.86 5.11 -0.04
CA PRO A 323 46.39 6.37 -0.52
C PRO A 323 45.37 6.99 -1.47
N ARG A 324 44.66 8.02 -0.99
CA ARG A 324 43.82 8.85 -1.87
C ARG A 324 44.76 9.47 -2.91
N PRO A 325 44.51 9.29 -4.22
CA PRO A 325 45.32 9.95 -5.24
C PRO A 325 45.24 11.45 -5.01
N ARG A 326 46.39 12.06 -4.70
CA ARG A 326 46.55 13.50 -4.48
C ARG A 326 46.13 14.25 -5.73
N ARG A 327 44.86 14.66 -5.79
CA ARG A 327 44.38 15.62 -6.77
C ARG A 327 45.08 16.94 -6.47
N ARG A 328 46.04 17.33 -7.34
CA ARG A 328 46.75 18.61 -7.26
C ARG A 328 45.72 19.75 -7.27
N VAL A 329 45.48 20.33 -6.10
CA VAL A 329 44.71 21.57 -5.97
C VAL A 329 45.60 22.70 -6.46
N THR A 330 45.45 23.06 -7.74
CA THR A 330 45.97 24.32 -8.26
C THR A 330 45.26 25.47 -7.55
N LYS A 331 46.00 26.20 -6.70
CA LYS A 331 45.58 27.45 -6.07
C LYS A 331 45.13 28.45 -7.14
N ARG A 332 43.83 28.56 -7.39
CA ARG A 332 43.25 29.71 -8.10
C ARG A 332 43.19 30.89 -7.12
N LYS A 333 43.99 31.92 -7.42
CA LYS A 333 43.95 33.22 -6.75
C LYS A 333 42.55 33.82 -6.92
N ARG A 334 41.90 34.16 -5.81
CA ARG A 334 40.68 34.99 -5.79
C ARG A 334 41.07 36.45 -6.08
N PRO A 335 40.45 37.12 -7.05
CA PRO A 335 40.54 38.57 -7.16
C PRO A 335 39.63 39.23 -6.11
N VAL A 336 40.19 40.24 -5.44
CA VAL A 336 39.50 41.16 -4.54
C VAL A 336 38.66 42.11 -5.38
N GLY A 337 37.35 42.14 -5.12
CA GLY A 337 36.40 43.10 -5.71
C GLY A 337 35.75 43.95 -4.62
N PRO A 338 35.39 45.22 -4.92
CA PRO A 338 35.03 46.24 -3.92
C PRO A 338 33.57 46.12 -3.43
N PRO A 339 33.21 46.79 -2.31
CA PRO A 339 31.90 46.64 -1.68
C PRO A 339 30.84 47.46 -2.42
N LEU A 340 29.68 46.84 -2.70
CA LEU A 340 28.52 47.54 -3.24
C LEU A 340 27.43 47.70 -2.18
N GLN A 341 26.97 48.94 -2.12
CA GLN A 341 26.07 49.54 -1.16
C GLN A 341 24.63 49.04 -1.31
N SER A 342 23.93 49.05 -0.17
CA SER A 342 22.49 48.89 -0.04
C SER A 342 21.73 50.00 -0.79
N GLY A 343 20.81 49.62 -1.68
CA GLY A 343 19.86 50.54 -2.31
C GLY A 343 18.50 49.87 -2.49
N SER A 344 17.54 50.29 -1.68
CA SER A 344 16.13 49.90 -1.76
C SER A 344 15.43 50.70 -2.87
N ALA A 345 14.73 50.02 -3.78
CA ALA A 345 13.76 50.68 -4.66
C ALA A 345 12.61 49.72 -5.03
N LYS A 346 11.44 49.99 -4.45
CA LYS A 346 10.16 49.35 -4.80
C LYS A 346 9.73 49.84 -6.19
N LYS A 347 9.49 48.94 -7.14
CA LYS A 347 8.68 49.22 -8.33
C LYS A 347 7.50 48.25 -8.41
N ARG A 348 6.29 48.80 -8.33
CA ARG A 348 5.02 48.13 -8.62
C ARG A 348 4.87 48.01 -10.13
N TYR A 349 4.71 46.78 -10.62
CA TYR A 349 4.15 46.54 -11.96
C TYR A 349 2.81 45.82 -11.82
N ALA A 350 1.79 46.41 -12.45
CA ALA A 350 0.45 45.84 -12.55
C ALA A 350 0.48 44.58 -13.43
N ARG A 351 -0.07 43.48 -12.91
CA ARG A 351 -0.12 42.18 -13.57
C ARG A 351 -1.47 41.99 -14.25
N GLN A 352 -1.46 41.83 -15.57
CA GLN A 352 -2.63 41.38 -16.34
C GLN A 352 -2.98 39.94 -15.92
N ARG A 353 -4.28 39.72 -15.64
CA ARG A 353 -4.86 38.41 -15.30
C ARG A 353 -4.99 37.58 -16.57
N TYR A 354 -4.37 36.40 -16.59
CA TYR A 354 -4.80 35.29 -17.45
C TYR A 354 -5.85 34.45 -16.70
N PRO A 355 -6.82 33.84 -17.40
CA PRO A 355 -7.82 32.98 -16.77
C PRO A 355 -7.18 31.70 -16.20
N SER A 356 -7.67 31.30 -15.01
CA SER A 356 -7.18 30.14 -14.24
C SER A 356 -7.43 28.82 -14.98
N SER A 357 -6.52 27.86 -14.80
CA SER A 357 -6.57 26.52 -15.39
C SER A 357 -7.45 25.51 -14.63
N ASP A 358 -8.22 25.97 -13.64
CA ASP A 358 -8.92 25.09 -12.70
C ASP A 358 -10.11 24.33 -13.33
N ASP A 359 -10.68 24.82 -14.43
CA ASP A 359 -11.88 24.20 -15.04
C ASP A 359 -11.59 22.90 -15.84
N MET A 360 -10.31 22.55 -16.08
CA MET A 360 -9.94 21.35 -16.85
C MET A 360 -9.63 20.13 -15.98
N GLU A 361 -9.44 20.28 -14.66
CA GLU A 361 -9.05 19.18 -13.77
C GLU A 361 -10.25 18.34 -13.30
N ASP A 362 -11.43 18.96 -13.14
CA ASP A 362 -12.69 18.28 -12.77
C ASP A 362 -13.16 17.27 -13.82
N ALA A 363 -12.81 17.47 -15.10
CA ALA A 363 -13.17 16.56 -16.18
C ALA A 363 -12.48 15.17 -16.08
N TYR A 364 -11.38 15.06 -15.32
CA TYR A 364 -10.63 13.80 -15.17
C TYR A 364 -10.97 13.01 -13.91
N GLY A 365 -11.90 13.49 -13.07
CA GLY A 365 -12.36 12.79 -11.86
C GLY A 365 -11.24 12.43 -10.89
N ARG A 366 -10.12 13.17 -10.91
CA ARG A 366 -8.97 12.93 -10.02
C ARG A 366 -9.22 13.68 -8.71
N ILE A 367 -9.59 12.94 -7.68
CA ILE A 367 -9.86 13.49 -6.36
C ILE A 367 -8.55 13.46 -5.58
N TYR A 368 -8.01 14.65 -5.30
CA TYR A 368 -6.90 14.82 -4.37
C TYR A 368 -7.42 14.70 -2.94
N ASP A 369 -6.58 14.15 -2.07
CA ASP A 369 -6.93 14.01 -0.66
C ASP A 369 -6.81 15.38 0.03
N PRO A 370 -7.90 15.94 0.61
CA PRO A 370 -7.84 17.21 1.33
C PRO A 370 -6.83 17.19 2.49
N ASP A 371 -6.56 16.03 3.09
CA ASP A 371 -5.59 15.89 4.20
C ASP A 371 -4.12 16.04 3.77
N PHE A 372 -3.85 16.00 2.45
CA PHE A 372 -2.50 16.10 1.89
C PHE A 372 -2.35 17.23 0.86
N SER A 373 -3.36 18.09 0.76
CA SER A 373 -3.23 19.30 -0.05
C SER A 373 -2.30 20.27 0.69
N PRO A 374 -1.13 20.64 0.15
CA PRO A 374 -0.31 21.66 0.79
C PRO A 374 -1.15 22.93 0.90
N PRO A 375 -1.08 23.67 2.03
CA PRO A 375 -1.76 24.96 2.13
C PRO A 375 -1.30 25.81 0.95
N SER A 376 -2.25 26.31 0.15
CA SER A 376 -2.03 27.01 -1.11
C SER A 376 -0.97 28.10 -0.92
N THR A 377 0.27 27.76 -1.24
CA THR A 377 1.40 28.67 -1.13
C THR A 377 1.49 29.44 -2.44
N PRO A 378 1.65 30.77 -2.41
CA PRO A 378 1.68 31.57 -3.62
C PRO A 378 2.82 31.13 -4.53
N ALA A 379 2.55 31.11 -5.85
CA ALA A 379 3.41 30.55 -6.88
C ALA A 379 4.89 30.92 -6.71
N ALA A 380 5.70 29.96 -6.25
CA ALA A 380 7.14 30.06 -6.29
C ALA A 380 7.62 29.85 -7.73
N SER A 381 8.48 30.75 -8.20
CA SER A 381 9.10 30.71 -9.52
C SER A 381 9.91 29.42 -9.67
N SER A 382 9.49 28.53 -10.57
CA SER A 382 10.16 27.28 -10.87
C SER A 382 11.42 27.53 -11.71
N SER A 383 12.58 27.32 -11.11
CA SER A 383 13.82 27.06 -11.84
C SER A 383 13.81 25.60 -12.27
N GLU A 384 13.63 25.37 -13.57
CA GLU A 384 13.72 24.06 -14.22
C GLU A 384 15.19 23.66 -14.35
N GLU A 385 15.71 22.91 -13.39
CA GLU A 385 16.98 22.20 -13.58
C GLU A 385 16.83 20.75 -13.12
N SER A 386 16.84 19.86 -14.12
CA SER A 386 17.09 18.41 -13.99
C SER A 386 16.00 17.56 -13.32
N LEU A 387 14.78 17.52 -13.89
CA LEU A 387 13.89 16.37 -13.70
C LEU A 387 14.21 15.28 -14.73
N PRO A 388 14.28 14.00 -14.32
CA PRO A 388 14.48 12.90 -15.25
C PRO A 388 13.31 12.85 -16.24
N SER A 389 13.68 12.74 -17.52
CA SER A 389 12.85 12.57 -18.71
C SER A 389 11.38 12.26 -18.42
N GLN A 390 10.54 13.27 -18.65
CA GLN A 390 9.09 13.18 -18.65
C GLN A 390 8.62 11.87 -19.31
N ALA A 391 7.71 11.16 -18.65
CA ALA A 391 7.14 9.90 -19.14
C ALA A 391 6.65 10.03 -20.58
N SER A 392 6.75 8.93 -21.33
CA SER A 392 6.30 8.75 -22.70
C SER A 392 5.06 9.60 -23.01
N THR A 393 5.13 10.37 -24.09
CA THR A 393 4.06 11.26 -24.57
C THR A 393 2.70 10.58 -24.39
N PRO A 394 1.71 11.21 -23.73
CA PRO A 394 0.43 10.60 -23.45
C PRO A 394 -0.21 10.07 -24.75
N THR A 395 -0.82 8.88 -24.67
CA THR A 395 -1.53 8.27 -25.79
C THR A 395 -2.52 9.27 -26.39
N ASP A 396 -2.54 9.38 -27.72
CA ASP A 396 -3.41 10.31 -28.44
C ASP A 396 -4.87 10.14 -27.97
N PRO A 397 -5.51 11.19 -27.40
CA PRO A 397 -6.88 11.08 -26.91
C PRO A 397 -7.88 10.77 -28.03
N ALA A 398 -7.58 11.16 -29.27
CA ALA A 398 -8.42 10.81 -30.41
C ALA A 398 -8.39 9.30 -30.68
N LEU A 399 -7.26 8.64 -30.45
CA LEU A 399 -7.12 7.19 -30.57
C LEU A 399 -7.93 6.47 -29.49
N LEU A 400 -7.83 6.92 -28.23
CA LEU A 400 -8.59 6.34 -27.12
C LEU A 400 -10.11 6.48 -27.32
N ALA A 401 -10.57 7.60 -27.89
CA ALA A 401 -11.98 7.83 -28.17
C ALA A 401 -12.56 6.88 -29.25
N HIS A 402 -11.72 6.31 -30.11
CA HIS A 402 -12.15 5.35 -31.14
C HIS A 402 -12.17 3.90 -30.66
N ILE A 403 -11.54 3.59 -29.54
CA ILE A 403 -11.53 2.23 -29.00
C ILE A 403 -12.81 2.03 -28.17
N PRO A 404 -13.68 1.08 -28.54
CA PRO A 404 -14.82 0.74 -27.71
C PRO A 404 -14.36 0.35 -26.29
N SER A 405 -15.03 0.88 -25.27
CA SER A 405 -14.67 0.62 -23.86
C SER A 405 -14.56 -0.86 -23.51
N ALA A 406 -15.36 -1.71 -24.17
CA ALA A 406 -15.34 -3.16 -23.97
C ALA A 406 -14.01 -3.85 -24.38
N LEU A 407 -13.18 -3.21 -25.20
CA LEU A 407 -11.82 -3.68 -25.52
C LEU A 407 -10.78 -3.25 -24.49
N MET A 408 -11.07 -2.22 -23.69
CA MET A 408 -10.15 -1.67 -22.68
C MET A 408 -10.26 -2.37 -21.33
N GLU A 409 -11.33 -3.13 -21.12
CA GLU A 409 -11.58 -3.89 -19.91
C GLU A 409 -11.25 -5.37 -20.12
N PRO A 410 -10.62 -6.05 -19.13
CA PRO A 410 -10.38 -7.49 -19.22
C PRO A 410 -11.73 -8.22 -19.32
N PRO A 411 -11.91 -9.14 -20.29
CA PRO A 411 -13.18 -9.83 -20.49
C PRO A 411 -13.50 -10.70 -19.26
N PRO A 412 -14.72 -10.64 -18.70
CA PRO A 412 -15.09 -11.50 -17.58
C PRO A 412 -15.25 -12.96 -18.06
N LEU A 413 -14.85 -13.92 -17.22
CA LEU A 413 -15.14 -15.33 -17.44
C LEU A 413 -16.66 -15.56 -17.37
N PRO A 414 -17.28 -16.15 -18.41
CA PRO A 414 -18.72 -16.43 -18.39
C PRO A 414 -19.02 -17.63 -17.47
N THR A 415 -20.02 -17.49 -16.60
CA THR A 415 -20.53 -18.62 -15.79
C THR A 415 -21.16 -19.72 -16.65
N SER A 416 -21.63 -19.37 -17.84
CA SER A 416 -22.20 -20.27 -18.84
C SER A 416 -21.16 -21.07 -19.64
N TYR A 417 -19.86 -20.82 -19.43
CA TYR A 417 -18.75 -21.33 -20.27
C TYR A 417 -18.77 -20.83 -21.72
N VAL A 418 -19.73 -19.97 -22.07
CA VAL A 418 -19.88 -19.40 -23.42
C VAL A 418 -19.72 -17.89 -23.32
N TRP A 419 -18.64 -17.39 -23.89
CA TRP A 419 -18.37 -15.97 -24.01
C TRP A 419 -18.81 -15.47 -25.38
N VAL A 420 -19.47 -14.31 -25.44
CA VAL A 420 -19.88 -13.66 -26.67
C VAL A 420 -19.19 -12.31 -26.73
N CYS A 421 -18.66 -11.94 -27.90
CA CYS A 421 -17.99 -10.66 -28.06
C CYS A 421 -18.97 -9.50 -27.74
N PRO A 422 -18.60 -8.57 -26.85
CA PRO A 422 -19.48 -7.48 -26.43
C PRO A 422 -19.63 -6.37 -27.48
N LEU A 423 -18.83 -6.40 -28.56
CA LEU A 423 -18.89 -5.37 -29.60
C LEU A 423 -20.13 -5.53 -30.48
N HIS A 424 -20.81 -4.40 -30.72
CA HIS A 424 -21.95 -4.35 -31.62
C HIS A 424 -21.58 -4.89 -33.00
N HIS A 425 -22.43 -5.76 -33.53
CA HIS A 425 -22.27 -6.45 -34.82
C HIS A 425 -21.16 -7.52 -34.88
N CYS A 426 -20.56 -7.90 -33.75
CA CYS A 426 -19.70 -9.07 -33.69
C CYS A 426 -20.49 -10.29 -33.19
N SER A 427 -20.61 -11.33 -34.03
CA SER A 427 -21.26 -12.59 -33.67
C SER A 427 -20.28 -13.66 -33.15
N TYR A 428 -19.02 -13.28 -32.89
CA TYR A 428 -18.00 -14.21 -32.44
C TYR A 428 -18.29 -14.69 -31.02
N ARG A 429 -18.14 -16.00 -30.80
CA ARG A 429 -18.39 -16.63 -29.51
C ARG A 429 -17.38 -17.74 -29.22
N ILE A 430 -16.96 -17.83 -27.97
CA ILE A 430 -16.06 -18.86 -27.46
C ILE A 430 -16.87 -19.77 -26.54
N ASP A 431 -17.09 -21.01 -26.97
CA ASP A 431 -17.59 -22.08 -26.10
C ASP A 431 -16.40 -22.87 -25.55
N LEU A 432 -16.09 -22.69 -24.27
CA LEU A 432 -14.95 -23.35 -23.63
C LEU A 432 -15.12 -24.87 -23.54
N LYS A 433 -16.36 -25.39 -23.57
CA LYS A 433 -16.63 -26.83 -23.56
C LYS A 433 -16.58 -27.45 -24.96
N ARG A 434 -16.76 -26.64 -26.01
CA ARG A 434 -16.78 -27.07 -27.41
C ARG A 434 -15.84 -26.20 -28.22
N LEU A 435 -14.54 -26.32 -27.90
CA LEU A 435 -13.50 -25.50 -28.51
C LEU A 435 -13.40 -25.78 -30.02
N THR A 436 -13.59 -24.75 -30.84
CA THR A 436 -13.36 -24.82 -32.29
C THR A 436 -11.89 -24.52 -32.61
N ASN A 437 -11.42 -24.94 -33.79
CA ASN A 437 -10.05 -24.63 -34.24
C ASN A 437 -9.79 -23.11 -34.32
N GLU A 438 -10.82 -22.34 -34.68
CA GLU A 438 -10.74 -20.87 -34.69
C GLU A 438 -10.61 -20.30 -33.29
N ASN A 439 -11.42 -20.79 -32.34
CA ASN A 439 -11.36 -20.34 -30.94
C ASN A 439 -10.01 -20.69 -30.30
N GLY A 440 -9.46 -21.86 -30.60
CA GLY A 440 -8.15 -22.28 -30.11
C GLY A 440 -6.95 -21.57 -30.77
N LYS A 441 -7.17 -20.64 -31.71
CA LYS A 441 -6.08 -19.93 -32.38
C LYS A 441 -5.28 -19.13 -31.36
N GLY A 442 -3.98 -19.39 -31.28
CA GLY A 442 -3.06 -18.75 -30.35
C GLY A 442 -2.73 -19.56 -29.11
N LEU A 443 -3.53 -20.57 -28.75
CA LEU A 443 -3.21 -21.49 -27.64
C LEU A 443 -2.12 -22.50 -28.03
N LEU A 444 -1.36 -22.95 -27.03
CA LEU A 444 -0.45 -24.09 -27.18
C LEU A 444 -1.25 -25.38 -27.38
N GLU A 445 -0.67 -26.34 -28.11
CA GLU A 445 -1.38 -27.58 -28.46
C GLU A 445 -1.77 -28.41 -27.22
N HIS A 446 -0.88 -28.46 -26.22
CA HIS A 446 -1.17 -29.07 -24.92
C HIS A 446 -2.40 -28.45 -24.25
N ASP A 447 -2.55 -27.12 -24.30
CA ASP A 447 -3.65 -26.42 -23.62
C ASP A 447 -4.97 -26.64 -24.36
N LYS A 448 -4.94 -26.69 -25.70
CA LYS A 448 -6.11 -27.09 -26.49
C LYS A 448 -6.57 -28.51 -26.15
N GLN A 449 -5.63 -29.45 -26.06
CA GLN A 449 -5.93 -30.84 -25.68
C GLN A 449 -6.51 -30.91 -24.27
N ARG A 450 -5.91 -30.17 -23.32
CA ARG A 450 -6.37 -30.13 -21.92
C ARG A 450 -7.75 -29.48 -21.76
N LEU A 451 -8.03 -28.40 -22.47
CA LEU A 451 -9.37 -27.79 -22.51
C LEU A 451 -10.39 -28.76 -23.13
N SER A 452 -10.01 -29.41 -24.24
CA SER A 452 -10.89 -30.35 -24.96
C SER A 452 -11.17 -31.63 -24.18
N ALA A 453 -10.24 -32.07 -23.32
CA ALA A 453 -10.43 -33.22 -22.44
C ALA A 453 -11.51 -33.00 -21.37
N GLY A 454 -11.85 -31.74 -21.06
CA GLY A 454 -12.82 -31.40 -20.01
C GLY A 454 -12.30 -31.65 -18.60
N GLY A 455 -13.22 -31.70 -17.62
CA GLY A 455 -12.91 -32.00 -16.21
C GLY A 455 -12.26 -30.87 -15.41
N TRP A 456 -12.11 -29.68 -16.02
CA TRP A 456 -11.57 -28.49 -15.39
C TRP A 456 -12.67 -27.56 -14.87
N ASN A 457 -12.31 -26.65 -13.96
CA ASN A 457 -13.20 -25.62 -13.42
C ASN A 457 -12.75 -24.20 -13.82
N LEU A 458 -13.71 -23.27 -13.95
CA LEU A 458 -13.42 -21.85 -14.28
C LEU A 458 -12.53 -21.16 -13.22
N ASN A 459 -12.50 -21.68 -11.99
CA ASN A 459 -11.65 -21.15 -10.91
C ASN A 459 -10.18 -21.53 -11.06
N GLU A 460 -9.83 -22.42 -12.01
CA GLU A 460 -8.44 -22.82 -12.23
C GLU A 460 -7.69 -21.71 -13.00
N PRO A 461 -6.56 -21.19 -12.48
CA PRO A 461 -5.87 -20.06 -13.09
C PRO A 461 -5.48 -20.25 -14.56
N TRP A 462 -5.07 -21.47 -14.94
CA TRP A 462 -4.64 -21.77 -16.31
C TRP A 462 -5.80 -21.73 -17.32
N VAL A 463 -7.04 -22.02 -16.89
CA VAL A 463 -8.24 -21.91 -17.73
C VAL A 463 -8.51 -20.43 -18.04
N HIS A 464 -8.37 -19.57 -17.03
CA HIS A 464 -8.49 -18.12 -17.20
C HIS A 464 -7.43 -17.57 -18.15
N ASP A 465 -6.18 -18.00 -18.03
CA ASP A 465 -5.10 -17.58 -18.94
C ASP A 465 -5.37 -18.00 -20.38
N CYS A 466 -5.82 -19.25 -20.60
CA CYS A 466 -6.23 -19.71 -21.93
C CYS A 466 -7.40 -18.89 -22.49
N PHE A 467 -8.41 -18.61 -21.67
CA PHE A 467 -9.55 -17.79 -22.06
C PHE A 467 -9.12 -16.38 -22.48
N LEU A 468 -8.29 -15.71 -21.67
CA LEU A 468 -7.76 -14.39 -22.00
C LEU A 468 -6.97 -14.40 -23.31
N GLN A 469 -6.18 -15.44 -23.54
CA GLN A 469 -5.41 -15.59 -24.77
C GLN A 469 -6.31 -15.72 -26.00
N MET A 470 -7.37 -16.54 -25.93
CA MET A 470 -8.35 -16.68 -27.03
C MET A 470 -9.09 -15.37 -27.31
N VAL A 471 -9.53 -14.66 -26.26
CA VAL A 471 -10.18 -13.35 -26.44
C VAL A 471 -9.19 -12.32 -27.00
N SER A 472 -7.93 -12.31 -26.56
CA SER A 472 -6.92 -11.35 -27.04
C SER A 472 -6.65 -11.49 -28.54
N VAL A 473 -6.67 -12.72 -29.08
CA VAL A 473 -6.51 -12.98 -30.52
C VAL A 473 -7.70 -12.40 -31.30
N HIS A 474 -8.90 -12.55 -30.76
CA HIS A 474 -10.10 -11.97 -31.35
C HIS A 474 -10.15 -10.44 -31.24
N TYR A 475 -9.75 -9.87 -30.10
CA TYR A 475 -9.67 -8.42 -29.91
C TYR A 475 -8.65 -7.78 -30.84
N ARG A 476 -7.51 -8.43 -31.11
CA ARG A 476 -6.55 -7.97 -32.11
C ARG A 476 -7.17 -7.84 -33.51
N TRP A 477 -8.06 -8.74 -33.89
CA TRP A 477 -8.80 -8.61 -35.15
C TRP A 477 -9.67 -7.34 -35.18
N HIS A 478 -10.33 -7.00 -34.07
CA HIS A 478 -11.08 -5.74 -33.95
C HIS A 478 -10.16 -4.51 -34.00
N GLU A 479 -9.03 -4.53 -33.30
CA GLU A 479 -8.02 -3.47 -33.37
C GLU A 479 -7.55 -3.25 -34.82
N GLU A 480 -7.28 -4.33 -35.55
CA GLU A 480 -6.92 -4.28 -36.96
C GLU A 480 -8.01 -3.68 -37.85
N GLN A 481 -9.30 -4.02 -37.63
CA GLN A 481 -10.43 -3.41 -38.34
C GLN A 481 -10.58 -1.92 -38.04
N LEU A 482 -10.25 -1.50 -36.82
CA LEU A 482 -10.24 -0.09 -36.40
C LEU A 482 -9.00 0.67 -36.90
N GLY A 483 -8.04 -0.01 -37.53
CA GLY A 483 -6.79 0.60 -37.98
C GLY A 483 -5.84 0.93 -36.82
N ILE A 484 -5.94 0.21 -35.71
CA ILE A 484 -5.13 0.38 -34.51
C ILE A 484 -4.11 -0.77 -34.43
N GLU A 485 -2.88 -0.45 -34.05
CA GLU A 485 -1.81 -1.40 -33.82
C GLU A 485 -1.30 -1.27 -32.38
N THR A 486 -1.29 -2.40 -31.67
CA THR A 486 -0.79 -2.47 -30.29
C THR A 486 0.67 -2.93 -30.31
N THR A 487 1.59 -2.00 -30.01
CA THR A 487 3.03 -2.28 -29.84
C THR A 487 3.41 -2.36 -28.36
N TRP A 488 4.51 -3.02 -28.03
CA TRP A 488 5.00 -3.12 -26.65
C TRP A 488 6.31 -2.36 -26.49
N GLU A 489 6.32 -1.30 -25.68
CA GLU A 489 7.55 -0.60 -25.26
C GLU A 489 7.87 -1.02 -23.82
N GLY A 490 8.72 -2.03 -23.68
CA GLY A 490 8.97 -2.71 -22.40
C GLY A 490 7.72 -3.48 -21.93
N ASN A 491 7.24 -3.21 -20.71
CA ASN A 491 6.04 -3.83 -20.14
C ASN A 491 4.77 -3.00 -20.32
N ARG A 492 4.77 -1.99 -21.19
CA ARG A 492 3.60 -1.13 -21.43
C ARG A 492 3.11 -1.28 -22.87
N PRO A 493 1.81 -1.56 -23.09
CA PRO A 493 1.24 -1.50 -24.41
C PRO A 493 1.15 -0.03 -24.86
N LYS A 494 1.55 0.22 -26.10
CA LYS A 494 1.47 1.50 -26.79
C LYS A 494 0.62 1.33 -28.03
N LEU A 495 -0.48 2.05 -28.05
CA LEU A 495 -1.45 2.03 -29.13
C LEU A 495 -1.07 3.06 -30.17
N LEU A 496 -0.99 2.63 -31.43
CA LEU A 496 -0.62 3.46 -32.56
C LEU A 496 -1.66 3.31 -33.67
N TRP A 497 -1.89 4.37 -34.44
CA TRP A 497 -2.64 4.24 -35.69
C TRP A 497 -1.80 3.47 -36.71
N LYS A 498 -2.35 2.40 -37.28
CA LYS A 498 -1.70 1.61 -38.34
C LYS A 498 -1.44 2.43 -39.59
N ASN A 499 -2.34 3.38 -39.90
CA ASN A 499 -2.19 4.34 -40.99
C ASN A 499 -2.43 5.76 -40.48
N PRO A 500 -1.43 6.39 -39.81
CA PRO A 500 -1.60 7.69 -39.17
C PRO A 500 -2.17 8.74 -40.13
N GLU A 501 -1.75 8.73 -41.40
CA GLU A 501 -2.17 9.67 -42.43
C GLU A 501 -3.68 9.71 -42.68
N ARG A 502 -4.38 8.57 -42.52
CA ARG A 502 -5.84 8.48 -42.71
C ARG A 502 -6.62 9.07 -41.53
N HIS A 503 -6.00 9.14 -40.35
CA HIS A 503 -6.61 9.64 -39.12
C HIS A 503 -6.09 11.04 -38.75
N THR A 504 -5.11 11.59 -39.50
CA THR A 504 -4.57 12.93 -39.25
C THR A 504 -5.47 14.02 -39.87
N THR A 505 -6.76 14.00 -39.58
CA THR A 505 -7.66 15.09 -39.98
C THR A 505 -7.73 16.12 -38.85
N GLN A 506 -7.07 17.26 -39.07
CA GLN A 506 -7.39 18.61 -38.54
C GLN A 506 -6.56 19.25 -37.41
N HIS A 507 -5.76 18.56 -36.61
CA HIS A 507 -5.01 19.23 -35.52
C HIS A 507 -3.50 18.97 -35.51
N ARG A 508 -2.83 19.13 -36.66
CA ARG A 508 -1.40 19.49 -36.59
C ARG A 508 -1.32 20.95 -36.17
N PRO A 509 -0.87 21.30 -34.95
CA PRO A 509 -0.58 22.70 -34.63
C PRO A 509 0.38 23.20 -35.71
N ARG A 510 -0.03 24.23 -36.46
CA ARG A 510 0.82 24.92 -37.44
C ARG A 510 2.13 25.20 -36.73
N ARG A 511 3.20 24.46 -37.07
CA ARG A 511 4.56 24.76 -36.62
C ARG A 511 4.80 26.22 -37.00
N LYS A 512 4.81 27.13 -36.01
CA LYS A 512 5.16 28.53 -36.25
C LYS A 512 6.54 28.51 -36.89
N LYS A 513 6.65 29.07 -38.10
CA LYS A 513 7.96 29.28 -38.75
C LYS A 513 8.85 29.99 -37.73
N PRO A 514 10.09 29.54 -37.51
CA PRO A 514 11.00 30.20 -36.58
C PRO A 514 11.13 31.67 -37.00
N GLN A 515 10.76 32.59 -36.12
CA GLN A 515 11.02 34.01 -36.37
C GLN A 515 12.54 34.23 -36.33
N PRO A 516 13.13 34.91 -37.32
CA PRO A 516 14.55 35.24 -37.31
C PRO A 516 14.84 36.13 -36.10
N ALA A 517 15.91 35.81 -35.38
CA ALA A 517 16.32 36.49 -34.16
C ALA A 517 16.59 37.98 -34.46
N MET A 518 15.85 38.89 -33.82
CA MET A 518 16.16 40.32 -33.83
C MET A 518 17.43 40.54 -33.01
N ILE A 519 18.49 40.97 -33.70
CA ILE A 519 19.72 41.47 -33.11
C ILE A 519 19.38 42.76 -32.36
N LYS A 520 19.55 42.77 -31.04
CA LYS A 520 19.51 44.01 -30.25
C LYS A 520 20.77 44.82 -30.55
N GLN A 521 20.60 46.05 -31.01
CA GLN A 521 21.65 47.07 -30.97
C GLN A 521 21.73 47.61 -29.54
N GLU A 522 22.94 47.66 -28.99
CA GLU A 522 23.26 48.30 -27.72
C GLU A 522 23.62 49.77 -27.99
N ASP A 523 23.04 50.68 -27.20
CA ASP A 523 23.46 52.08 -27.05
C ASP A 523 24.35 52.23 -25.80
#